data_AF-A0A484TXE4-F1
#
_entry.id   AF-A0A484TXE4-F1
#
_cell.length_a   1.000
_cell.length_b   1.000
_cell.length_c   1.000
_cell.angle_alpha   90.00
_cell.angle_beta   90.00
_cell.angle_gamma   90.00
#
_symmetry.space_group_name_H-M   'P 1'
#
loop_
_entity.id
_entity.type
_entity.pdbx_description
1 polymer ?
#
loop_
_entity_poly.entity_id
_entity_poly.type
_entity_poly.pdbx_seq_one_letter_code
_entity_poly.pdbx_strand_id
1 'polypeptide(L)'
;MRYDSDPKSLRRIAALLAVSLADAGFSTPYINADNTIMTLGAAGLAALAGAAARPESTLVFQARSLKDLVLAAATAEAIEQIVWPVAQV
;
A
#
# COMPACT_ATOMS: atom_id res chain seq x y z
N MET A 1 -0.46 -4.57 -5.08
CA MET A 1 0.73 -4.07 -5.81
C MET A 1 1.70 -3.62 -4.75
N ARG A 2 2.90 -4.20 -4.73
CA ARG A 2 3.88 -4.09 -3.64
C ARG A 2 4.82 -2.92 -3.86
N TYR A 3 4.91 -2.00 -2.91
CA TYR A 3 5.82 -0.87 -2.99
C TYR A 3 6.51 -0.62 -1.66
N ASP A 4 7.72 -0.06 -1.71
CA ASP A 4 8.39 0.41 -0.52
C ASP A 4 7.74 1.70 -0.02
N SER A 5 7.38 1.74 1.25
CA SER A 5 6.75 2.90 1.90
C SER A 5 7.76 3.94 2.39
N ASP A 6 9.05 3.78 2.07
CA ASP A 6 10.06 4.74 2.47
C ASP A 6 9.85 6.10 1.76
N PRO A 7 10.27 7.22 2.37
CA PRO A 7 10.01 8.55 1.81
C PRO A 7 10.54 8.75 0.38
N LYS A 8 11.62 8.07 -0.03
CA LYS A 8 12.17 8.19 -1.39
C LYS A 8 11.28 7.46 -2.39
N SER A 9 10.76 6.29 -2.01
CA SER A 9 9.87 5.51 -2.86
C SER A 9 8.51 6.18 -3.04
N LEU A 10 7.93 6.78 -1.99
CA LEU A 10 6.72 7.58 -2.11
C LEU A 10 6.90 8.80 -3.04
N ARG A 11 8.04 9.51 -2.92
CA ARG A 11 8.39 10.61 -3.85
C ARG A 11 8.51 10.14 -5.30
N ARG A 12 9.11 8.97 -5.52
CA ARG A 12 9.25 8.36 -6.84
C ARG A 12 7.90 8.01 -7.44
N ILE A 13 7.01 7.39 -6.67
CA ILE A 13 5.64 7.06 -7.10
C ILE A 13 4.89 8.33 -7.50
N ALA A 14 4.96 9.39 -6.69
CA ALA A 14 4.33 10.67 -6.99
C ALA A 14 4.89 11.33 -8.26
N ALA A 15 6.21 11.30 -8.44
CA ALA A 15 6.85 11.87 -9.64
C ALA A 15 6.49 11.10 -10.92
N LEU A 16 6.50 9.77 -10.87
CA LEU A 16 6.14 8.93 -12.03
C LEU A 16 4.67 9.11 -12.40
N LEU A 17 3.76 9.20 -11.42
CA LEU A 17 2.36 9.54 -11.68
C LEU A 17 2.23 10.91 -12.35
N ALA A 18 2.94 11.94 -11.86
CA ALA A 18 2.86 13.28 -12.44
C ALA A 18 3.27 13.29 -13.92
N VAL A 19 4.32 12.54 -14.28
CA VAL A 19 4.74 12.38 -15.68
C VAL A 19 3.69 11.63 -16.49
N SER A 20 3.11 10.54 -15.95
CA SER A 20 2.10 9.76 -16.68
C SER A 20 0.76 10.50 -16.87
N LEU A 21 0.50 11.56 -16.11
CA LEU A 21 -0.65 12.44 -16.32
C LEU A 21 -0.42 13.42 -17.49
N ALA A 22 0.83 13.75 -17.81
CA ALA A 22 1.19 14.63 -18.91
C ALA A 22 1.36 13.88 -20.25
N ASP A 23 1.68 12.59 -20.20
CA ASP A 23 1.84 11.73 -21.38
C ASP A 23 1.14 10.38 -21.15
N ALA A 24 0.02 10.18 -21.85
CA ALA A 24 -0.77 8.94 -21.76
C ALA A 24 -0.03 7.71 -22.33
N GLY A 25 0.97 7.91 -23.21
CA GLY A 25 1.84 6.85 -23.73
C GLY A 25 3.01 6.52 -22.81
N PHE A 26 3.18 7.27 -21.72
CA PHE A 26 4.30 7.08 -20.81
C PHE A 26 4.25 5.68 -20.17
N SER A 27 5.39 4.99 -20.26
CA SER A 27 5.64 3.77 -19.53
C SER A 27 7.07 3.75 -19.01
N THR A 28 7.28 3.09 -17.88
CA THR A 28 8.57 3.07 -17.21
C THR A 28 8.81 1.73 -16.51
N PRO A 29 10.04 1.22 -16.47
CA PRO A 29 10.38 0.13 -15.56
C PRO A 29 10.29 0.60 -14.10
N TYR A 30 9.61 -0.19 -13.28
CA TYR A 30 9.45 0.03 -11.86
C TYR A 30 9.95 -1.18 -11.08
N ILE A 31 10.69 -0.94 -10.01
CA ILE A 31 11.19 -1.98 -9.10
C ILE A 31 10.18 -2.12 -7.97
N ASN A 32 9.56 -3.31 -7.85
CA ASN A 32 8.66 -3.64 -6.75
C ASN A 32 9.42 -3.90 -5.44
N ALA A 33 8.68 -3.98 -4.33
CA ALA A 33 9.25 -4.27 -3.01
C ALA A 33 9.97 -5.65 -2.92
N ASP A 34 9.68 -6.59 -3.81
CA ASP A 34 10.37 -7.89 -3.91
C ASP A 34 11.57 -7.86 -4.86
N ASN A 35 12.01 -6.67 -5.29
CA ASN A 35 13.06 -6.42 -6.28
C ASN A 35 12.77 -6.93 -7.69
N THR A 36 11.54 -7.36 -7.99
CA THR A 36 11.15 -7.66 -9.38
C THR A 36 10.96 -6.36 -10.16
N ILE A 37 11.24 -6.40 -11.47
CA ILE A 37 11.07 -5.26 -12.36
C ILE A 37 9.82 -5.48 -13.21
N MET A 38 8.93 -4.49 -13.23
CA MET A 38 7.73 -4.48 -14.07
C MET A 38 7.59 -3.17 -14.82
N THR A 39 7.12 -3.23 -16.06
CA THR A 39 6.81 -2.02 -16.83
C THR A 39 5.43 -1.51 -16.44
N LEU A 40 5.37 -0.27 -15.95
CA LEU A 40 4.13 0.39 -15.58
C LEU A 40 3.80 1.49 -16.59
N GLY A 41 2.60 1.40 -17.18
CA GLY A 41 1.96 2.51 -17.88
C GLY A 41 1.10 3.36 -16.95
N ALA A 42 0.40 4.35 -17.50
CA ALA A 42 -0.43 5.30 -16.75
C ALA A 42 -1.43 4.63 -15.78
N ALA A 43 -2.12 3.58 -16.21
CA ALA A 43 -3.07 2.86 -15.35
C ALA A 43 -2.40 2.15 -14.17
N GLY A 44 -1.23 1.54 -14.40
CA GLY A 44 -0.45 0.87 -13.36
C GLY A 44 0.11 1.88 -12.34
N LEU A 45 0.58 3.03 -12.81
CA LEU A 45 1.06 4.12 -11.96
C LEU A 45 -0.08 4.74 -11.12
N ALA A 46 -1.28 4.90 -11.69
CA ALA A 46 -2.45 5.36 -10.95
C ALA A 46 -2.86 4.37 -9.84
N ALA A 47 -2.84 3.06 -10.12
CA ALA A 47 -3.13 2.03 -9.12
C ALA A 47 -2.07 2.03 -7.99
N LEU A 48 -0.79 2.15 -8.36
CA LEU A 48 0.34 2.23 -7.42
C LEU A 48 0.23 3.47 -6.52
N ALA A 49 -0.04 4.63 -7.11
CA ALA A 49 -0.23 5.86 -6.36
C ALA A 49 -1.47 5.84 -5.48
N GLY A 50 -2.57 5.21 -5.93
CA GLY A 50 -3.76 4.99 -5.11
C GLY A 50 -3.48 4.10 -3.90
N ALA A 51 -2.64 3.07 -4.06
CA ALA A 51 -2.18 2.25 -2.96
C ALA A 51 -1.29 3.05 -1.99
N ALA A 52 -0.34 3.82 -2.52
CA ALA A 52 0.56 4.70 -1.75
C ALA A 52 -0.15 5.87 -1.04
N ALA A 53 -1.26 6.35 -1.60
CA ALA A 53 -2.04 7.46 -1.06
C ALA A 53 -2.99 7.02 0.07
N ARG A 54 -3.13 5.71 0.34
CA ARG A 54 -3.83 5.27 1.54
C ARG A 54 -3.08 5.84 2.76
N PRO A 55 -3.72 6.71 3.57
CA PRO A 55 -3.00 7.40 4.63
C PRO A 55 -2.35 6.40 5.58
N GLU A 56 -1.09 6.62 5.93
CA GLU A 56 -0.41 5.88 7.00
C GLU A 56 -1.26 5.93 8.29
N SER A 57 -1.95 7.04 8.54
CA SER A 57 -2.91 7.17 9.64
C SER A 57 -4.06 6.16 9.57
N THR A 58 -4.56 5.79 8.38
CA THR A 58 -5.61 4.78 8.23
C THR A 58 -5.10 3.40 8.61
N LEU A 59 -3.87 3.05 8.19
CA LEU A 59 -3.22 1.81 8.61
C LEU A 59 -2.92 1.80 10.11
N VAL A 60 -2.48 2.92 10.68
CA VAL A 60 -2.25 3.08 12.11
C VAL A 60 -3.56 3.00 12.90
N PHE A 61 -4.66 3.58 12.42
CA PHE A 61 -5.97 3.48 13.06
C PHE A 61 -6.50 2.05 13.01
N GLN A 62 -6.33 1.35 11.88
CA GLN A 62 -6.67 -0.09 11.78
C GLN A 62 -5.83 -0.92 12.75
N ALA A 63 -4.52 -0.70 12.81
CA ALA A 63 -3.64 -1.42 13.74
C ALA A 63 -4.00 -1.14 15.20
N ARG A 64 -4.33 0.10 15.55
CA ARG A 64 -4.81 0.46 16.90
C ARG A 64 -6.15 -0.20 17.23
N SER A 65 -7.10 -0.18 16.30
CA SER A 65 -8.38 -0.85 16.48
C SER A 65 -8.22 -2.36 16.68
N LEU A 66 -7.31 -3.01 15.95
CA LEU A 66 -7.01 -4.44 16.13
C LEU A 66 -6.36 -4.71 17.49
N LYS A 67 -5.42 -3.86 17.90
CA LYS A 67 -4.82 -3.96 19.24
C LYS A 67 -5.90 -3.88 20.33
N ASP A 68 -6.84 -2.94 20.22
CA ASP A 68 -7.90 -2.77 21.21
C ASP A 68 -8.83 -3.98 21.25
N LEU A 69 -9.16 -4.57 20.10
CA LEU A 69 -9.94 -5.82 20.03
C LEU A 69 -9.21 -7.00 20.69
N VAL A 70 -7.90 -7.14 20.47
CA VAL A 70 -7.08 -8.18 21.11
C VAL A 70 -7.01 -7.97 22.63
N LEU A 71 -6.84 -6.73 23.10
CA LEU A 71 -6.80 -6.43 24.53
C LEU A 71 -8.15 -6.64 25.23
N ALA A 72 -9.26 -6.46 24.50
CA ALA A 72 -10.60 -6.72 25.00
C ALA A 72 -10.97 -8.22 25.00
N ALA A 73 -10.29 -9.05 24.21
CA ALA A 73 -10.53 -10.48 24.16
C ALA A 73 -10.00 -11.16 25.42
N ALA A 74 -10.90 -11.72 26.23
CA ALA A 74 -10.54 -12.42 27.47
C ALA A 74 -10.25 -13.92 27.27
N THR A 75 -10.52 -14.47 26.09
CA THR A 75 -10.33 -15.90 25.77
C THR A 75 -9.72 -16.09 24.39
N ALA A 76 -9.14 -17.26 24.14
CA ALA A 76 -8.54 -17.59 22.84
C ALA A 76 -9.60 -17.64 21.72
N GLU A 77 -10.79 -18.14 22.02
CA GLU A 77 -11.92 -18.21 21.08
C GLU A 77 -12.37 -16.80 20.65
N ALA A 78 -12.31 -15.81 21.56
CA ALA A 78 -12.63 -14.42 21.23
C ALA A 78 -11.58 -13.80 20.29
N ILE A 79 -10.32 -14.22 20.38
CA ILE A 79 -9.25 -13.80 19.46
C ILE A 79 -9.47 -14.40 18.07
N GLU A 80 -9.89 -15.67 17.99
CA GLU A 80 -10.15 -16.35 16.71
C GLU A 80 -11.30 -15.71 15.92
N GLN A 81 -12.22 -15.02 16.58
CA GLN A 81 -13.32 -14.28 15.95
C GLN A 81 -12.90 -12.90 15.41
N ILE A 82 -11.67 -12.42 15.70
CA ILE A 82 -11.18 -11.14 15.17
C ILE A 82 -10.93 -11.28 13.67
N VAL A 83 -11.58 -10.40 12.87
CA VAL A 83 -11.35 -10.34 11.42
C VAL A 83 -10.02 -9.66 11.15
N TRP A 84 -9.00 -10.48 10.87
CA TRP A 84 -7.68 -9.99 10.49
C TRP A 84 -7.72 -9.42 9.07
N PRO A 85 -7.21 -8.18 8.85
CA PRO A 85 -7.05 -7.69 7.50
C PRO A 85 -6.08 -8.61 6.78
N VAL A 86 -6.51 -9.15 5.64
CA VAL A 86 -5.63 -9.89 4.75
C VAL A 86 -4.48 -8.94 4.41
N ALA A 87 -3.26 -9.33 4.76
CA ALA A 87 -2.08 -8.58 4.39
C ALA A 87 -2.21 -8.23 2.91
N GLN A 88 -2.30 -6.94 2.60
CA GLN A 88 -2.19 -6.49 1.22
C GLN A 88 -0.72 -6.72 0.89
N VAL A 89 -0.45 -7.96 0.46
CA VAL A 89 0.77 -8.42 -0.15
C VAL A 89 0.91 -7.56 -1.38
#